data_AF-A0A1Y2GZU5-F1
#
_entry.id   AF-A0A1Y2GZU5-F1
#
_cell.length_a   1.000
_cell.length_b   1.000
_cell.length_c   1.000
_cell.angle_alpha   90.00
_cell.angle_beta   90.00
_cell.angle_gamma   90.00
#
_symmetry.space_group_name_H-M   'P 1'
#
loop_
_entity.id
_entity.type
_entity.pdbx_description
1 polymer ?
#
loop_
_entity_poly.entity_id
_entity_poly.type
_entity_poly.pdbx_seq_one_letter_code
_entity_poly.pdbx_strand_id
1 'polypeptide(L)'
;MNKSARKAVNLSVLQRHDPHISDILDSSSYVVVYKFDEDSQAWTKKGVEGTMFVFKRSSPPTYGFFIMNRLGLDNLMADLVGDMALQLTSDYIIYHIHGIWIYEPADRDRIGEKLLEYVAIFTGLISCQLLLQEPLAVS
;
A
#
# COMPACT_ATOMS: atom_id res chain seq x y z
N MET A 1 3.79 -2.49 -25.92
CA MET A 1 2.57 -1.88 -25.33
C MET A 1 2.95 -0.57 -24.68
N ASN A 2 2.31 0.55 -25.02
CA ASN A 2 2.61 1.83 -24.35
C ASN A 2 2.09 1.82 -22.90
N LYS A 3 2.64 2.67 -22.02
CA LYS A 3 2.36 2.68 -20.58
C LYS A 3 0.86 2.85 -20.27
N SER A 4 0.17 3.65 -21.07
CA SER A 4 -1.26 3.95 -20.92
C SER A 4 -2.15 2.74 -21.22
N ALA A 5 -1.89 2.00 -22.30
CA ALA A 5 -2.63 0.79 -22.63
C ALA A 5 -2.45 -0.28 -21.54
N ARG A 6 -1.23 -0.43 -21.00
CA ARG A 6 -0.97 -1.34 -19.88
C ARG A 6 -1.76 -0.95 -18.63
N LYS A 7 -1.77 0.34 -18.28
CA LYS A 7 -2.53 0.84 -17.13
C LYS A 7 -4.02 0.59 -17.30
N ALA A 8 -4.58 0.80 -18.49
CA ALA A 8 -5.99 0.54 -18.79
C ALA A 8 -6.36 -0.94 -18.63
N VAL A 9 -5.52 -1.86 -19.15
CA VAL A 9 -5.72 -3.30 -18.97
C VAL A 9 -5.67 -3.68 -17.48
N ASN A 10 -4.65 -3.24 -16.75
CA ASN A 10 -4.53 -3.53 -15.32
C ASN A 10 -5.72 -3.00 -14.53
N LEU A 11 -6.16 -1.77 -14.82
CA LEU A 11 -7.33 -1.17 -14.19
C LEU A 11 -8.59 -1.99 -14.47
N SER A 12 -8.79 -2.43 -15.71
CA SER A 12 -9.93 -3.28 -16.08
C SER A 12 -9.93 -4.63 -15.34
N VAL A 13 -8.76 -5.16 -14.98
CA VAL A 13 -8.66 -6.38 -14.18
C VAL A 13 -9.04 -6.10 -12.73
N LEU A 14 -8.52 -5.02 -12.13
CA LEU A 14 -8.87 -4.62 -10.77
C LEU A 14 -10.38 -4.34 -10.63
N GLN A 15 -10.98 -3.70 -11.64
CA GLN A 15 -12.41 -3.39 -11.67
C GLN A 15 -13.33 -4.62 -11.70
N ARG A 16 -12.82 -5.80 -12.08
CA ARG A 16 -13.56 -7.06 -11.95
C ARG A 16 -13.68 -7.52 -10.50
N HIS A 17 -12.76 -7.10 -9.64
CA HIS A 17 -12.78 -7.39 -8.21
C HIS A 17 -13.52 -6.32 -7.42
N ASP A 18 -13.33 -5.04 -7.78
CA ASP A 18 -14.11 -3.93 -7.23
C ASP A 18 -14.41 -2.87 -8.31
N PRO A 19 -15.68 -2.75 -8.75
CA PRO A 19 -16.09 -1.76 -9.76
C PRO A 19 -15.87 -0.29 -9.36
N HIS A 20 -15.70 0.00 -8.06
CA HIS A 20 -15.46 1.37 -7.59
C HIS A 20 -14.02 1.82 -7.78
N ILE A 21 -13.09 0.91 -8.11
CA ILE A 21 -11.71 1.26 -8.44
C ILE A 21 -11.71 2.16 -9.68
N SER A 22 -11.33 3.41 -9.46
CA SER A 22 -11.34 4.49 -10.44
C SER A 22 -9.97 4.74 -11.06
N ASP A 23 -8.88 4.48 -10.35
CA ASP A 23 -7.52 4.68 -10.85
C ASP A 23 -6.49 3.78 -10.15
N ILE A 24 -5.38 3.53 -10.86
CA ILE A 24 -4.14 2.95 -10.30
C ILE A 24 -3.17 4.10 -10.06
N LEU A 25 -2.90 4.37 -8.78
CA LEU A 25 -2.01 5.45 -8.34
C LEU A 25 -0.54 5.02 -8.42
N ASP A 26 -0.27 3.77 -8.09
CA ASP A 26 1.08 3.23 -8.02
C ASP A 26 1.11 1.70 -8.23
N SER A 27 2.30 1.14 -8.46
CA SER A 27 2.50 -0.30 -8.55
C SER A 27 3.94 -0.70 -8.26
N SER A 28 4.13 -1.89 -7.69
CA SER A 28 5.42 -2.60 -7.70
C SER A 28 5.30 -3.97 -8.33
N SER A 29 6.35 -4.38 -9.03
CA SER A 29 6.35 -5.57 -9.88
C SER A 29 6.38 -6.89 -9.12
N TYR A 30 6.93 -6.92 -7.90
CA TYR A 30 7.02 -8.13 -7.11
C TYR A 30 7.03 -7.83 -5.61
N VAL A 31 6.03 -8.40 -4.92
CA VAL A 31 5.88 -8.32 -3.47
C VAL A 31 5.59 -9.71 -2.90
N VAL A 32 5.93 -9.90 -1.63
CA VAL A 32 5.68 -11.13 -0.87
C VAL A 32 4.99 -10.76 0.44
N VAL A 33 3.90 -11.44 0.75
CA VAL A 33 3.15 -11.21 2.00
C VAL A 33 3.54 -12.24 3.04
N TYR A 34 3.97 -11.75 4.20
CA TYR A 34 4.17 -12.52 5.42
C TYR A 34 3.03 -12.26 6.39
N LYS A 35 2.75 -13.23 7.26
CA LYS A 35 1.83 -13.13 8.38
C LYS A 35 2.60 -13.45 9.66
N PHE A 36 2.45 -12.62 10.68
CA PHE A 36 2.92 -12.91 12.02
C PHE A 36 1.99 -13.95 12.66
N ASP A 37 2.60 -15.02 13.16
CA ASP A 37 1.94 -16.11 13.86
C ASP A 37 2.17 -15.92 15.36
N GLU A 38 1.09 -15.69 16.11
CA GLU A 38 1.16 -15.39 17.54
C GLU A 38 1.57 -16.60 18.38
N ASP A 39 1.22 -17.81 17.98
CA ASP A 39 1.53 -19.03 18.73
C ASP A 39 3.03 -19.35 18.66
N SER A 40 3.61 -19.20 17.48
CA SER A 40 5.04 -19.44 17.23
C SER A 40 5.92 -18.20 17.42
N GLN A 41 5.32 -17.02 17.62
CA GLN A 41 6.00 -15.72 17.67
C GLN A 41 6.93 -15.49 16.47
N ALA A 42 6.50 -15.94 15.28
CA ALA A 42 7.33 -15.96 14.08
C ALA A 42 6.58 -15.45 12.85
N TRP A 43 7.33 -14.92 11.88
CA TRP A 43 6.81 -14.54 10.58
C TRP A 43 6.80 -15.74 9.64
N THR A 44 5.66 -16.03 9.02
CA THR A 44 5.50 -17.09 8.03
C THR A 44 5.04 -16.52 6.70
N LYS A 45 5.45 -17.13 5.58
CA LYS A 45 4.96 -16.75 4.26
C LYS A 45 3.46 -17.07 4.14
N LYS A 46 2.65 -16.11 3.71
CA LYS A 46 1.19 -16.27 3.57
C LYS A 46 0.79 -17.01 2.28
N GLY A 47 1.72 -17.23 1.34
CA GLY A 47 1.41 -17.79 0.02
C GLY A 47 0.79 -16.79 -0.96
N VAL A 48 0.95 -15.48 -0.69
CA VAL A 48 0.57 -14.40 -1.61
C VAL A 48 1.83 -13.71 -2.10
N GLU A 49 2.16 -13.90 -3.37
CA GLU A 49 3.32 -13.31 -4.02
C GLU A 49 2.97 -12.85 -5.44
N GLY A 50 3.30 -11.61 -5.81
CA GLY A 50 2.94 -11.11 -7.12
C GLY A 50 3.02 -9.61 -7.30
N THR A 51 2.16 -9.04 -8.15
CA THR A 51 2.17 -7.61 -8.46
C THR A 51 1.29 -6.86 -7.47
N MET A 52 1.81 -5.78 -6.89
CA MET A 52 1.04 -4.87 -6.05
C MET A 52 0.58 -3.64 -6.85
N PHE A 53 -0.65 -3.22 -6.64
CA PHE A 53 -1.23 -1.98 -7.15
C PHE A 53 -1.80 -1.17 -5.99
N VAL A 54 -1.46 0.11 -5.92
CA VAL A 54 -2.13 1.08 -5.05
C VAL A 54 -3.24 1.73 -5.87
N PHE A 55 -4.46 1.77 -5.34
CA PHE A 55 -5.62 2.22 -6.09
C PHE A 55 -6.37 3.37 -5.41
N LYS A 56 -7.19 4.07 -6.20
CA LYS A 56 -8.19 5.02 -5.75
C LYS A 56 -9.59 4.52 -6.10
N ARG A 57 -10.53 4.59 -5.16
CA ARG A 57 -11.94 4.30 -5.33
C ARG A 57 -12.77 5.57 -5.51
N SER A 58 -13.92 5.44 -6.17
CA SER A 58 -14.91 6.51 -6.34
C SER A 58 -15.82 6.70 -5.12
N SER A 59 -15.78 5.76 -4.18
CA SER A 59 -16.51 5.79 -2.91
C SER A 59 -15.57 5.43 -1.74
N PRO A 60 -15.89 5.86 -0.51
CA PRO A 60 -15.14 5.43 0.67
C PRO A 60 -15.19 3.91 0.89
N PRO A 61 -14.13 3.31 1.49
CA PRO A 61 -12.81 3.89 1.72
C PRO A 61 -12.08 4.20 0.40
N THR A 62 -11.55 5.42 0.28
CA THR A 62 -11.10 6.00 -1.00
C THR A 62 -9.80 5.40 -1.53
N TYR A 63 -8.96 4.83 -0.67
CA TYR A 63 -7.64 4.33 -1.02
C TYR A 63 -7.48 2.91 -0.53
N GLY A 64 -6.61 2.16 -1.19
CA GLY A 64 -6.32 0.78 -0.86
C GLY A 64 -5.22 0.23 -1.74
N PHE A 65 -4.90 -1.03 -1.53
CA PHE A 65 -3.99 -1.76 -2.38
C PHE A 65 -4.51 -3.16 -2.71
N PHE A 66 -4.07 -3.67 -3.85
CA PHE A 66 -4.40 -4.98 -4.38
C PHE A 66 -3.11 -5.70 -4.77
N ILE A 67 -2.90 -6.90 -4.25
CA ILE A 67 -1.81 -7.80 -4.63
C ILE A 67 -2.42 -8.93 -5.46
N MET A 68 -2.10 -8.90 -6.75
CA MET A 68 -2.48 -9.94 -7.69
C MET A 68 -1.53 -11.14 -7.51
N ASN A 69 -2.06 -12.20 -6.91
CA ASN A 69 -1.29 -13.38 -6.57
C ASN A 69 -0.92 -14.16 -7.83
N ARG A 70 0.35 -14.55 -7.95
CA ARG A 70 0.86 -15.39 -9.04
C ARG A 70 0.91 -16.87 -8.66
N LEU A 71 0.81 -17.20 -7.37
CA LEU A 71 0.86 -18.57 -6.86
C LEU A 71 -0.51 -19.27 -6.90
N GLY A 72 -1.60 -18.51 -7.02
CA GLY A 72 -2.96 -19.04 -6.99
C GLY A 72 -4.00 -17.95 -7.24
N LEU A 73 -5.27 -18.31 -7.04
CA LEU A 73 -6.40 -17.41 -7.27
C LEU A 73 -6.68 -16.47 -6.08
N ASP A 74 -6.06 -16.74 -4.93
CA ASP A 74 -6.24 -15.99 -3.70
C ASP A 74 -5.45 -14.68 -3.73
N ASN A 75 -6.05 -13.67 -4.35
CA ASN A 75 -5.56 -12.30 -4.32
C ASN A 75 -5.74 -11.67 -2.94
N LEU A 76 -4.94 -10.66 -2.64
CA LEU A 76 -5.09 -9.87 -1.41
C LEU A 76 -5.52 -8.46 -1.77
N MET A 77 -6.62 -8.00 -1.19
CA MET A 77 -7.06 -6.61 -1.27
C MET A 77 -7.22 -6.07 0.14
N ALA A 78 -6.76 -4.84 0.37
CA ALA A 78 -6.96 -4.14 1.63
C ALA A 78 -7.33 -2.69 1.35
N ASP A 79 -8.40 -2.24 1.99
CA ASP A 79 -8.81 -0.84 2.03
C ASP A 79 -8.02 -0.11 3.13
N LEU A 80 -7.58 1.12 2.86
CA LEU A 80 -6.98 1.99 3.87
C LEU A 80 -8.08 2.72 4.62
N VAL A 81 -8.12 2.52 5.94
CA VAL A 81 -9.04 3.18 6.88
C VAL A 81 -8.23 4.04 7.85
N GLY A 82 -8.83 5.09 8.41
CA GLY A 82 -8.10 6.09 9.19
C GLY A 82 -7.44 5.57 10.46
N ASP A 83 -8.00 4.54 11.08
CA ASP A 83 -7.47 3.87 12.27
C ASP A 83 -6.51 2.71 11.93
N MET A 84 -6.18 2.50 10.65
CA MET A 84 -5.24 1.45 10.25
C MET A 84 -3.84 1.78 10.78
N ALA A 85 -3.33 0.90 11.66
CA ALA A 85 -1.93 0.94 12.07
C ALA A 85 -1.04 0.44 10.93
N LEU A 86 -0.35 1.38 10.27
CA LEU A 86 0.61 1.12 9.21
C LEU A 86 2.01 1.58 9.64
N GLN A 87 3.01 0.75 9.42
CA GLN A 87 4.40 1.04 9.75
C GLN A 87 5.30 0.73 8.56
N LEU A 88 6.13 1.70 8.16
CA LEU A 88 7.19 1.49 7.19
C LEU A 88 8.50 1.18 7.93
N THR A 89 9.17 0.10 7.56
CA THR A 89 10.50 -0.28 8.06
C THR A 89 11.52 -0.35 6.92
N SER A 90 12.77 -0.64 7.26
CA SER A 90 13.86 -0.85 6.29
C SER A 90 13.65 -2.03 5.34
N ASP A 91 12.67 -2.89 5.60
CA ASP A 91 12.47 -4.15 4.86
C ASP A 91 11.02 -4.41 4.50
N TYR A 92 10.06 -3.87 5.26
CA TYR A 92 8.64 -4.20 5.14
C TYR A 92 7.74 -2.97 5.26
N ILE A 93 6.57 -3.07 4.62
CA ILE A 93 5.38 -2.30 5.00
C ILE A 93 4.53 -3.22 5.87
N ILE A 94 4.34 -2.86 7.13
CA ILE A 94 3.59 -3.64 8.12
C ILE A 94 2.20 -3.03 8.27
N TYR A 95 1.16 -3.86 8.20
CA TYR A 95 -0.21 -3.49 8.51
C TYR A 95 -0.90 -4.66 9.23
N HIS A 96 -1.55 -4.40 10.37
CA HIS A 96 -2.07 -5.44 11.25
C HIS A 96 -0.97 -6.49 11.56
N ILE A 97 -1.26 -7.78 11.33
CA ILE A 97 -0.34 -8.90 11.50
C ILE A 97 0.39 -9.27 10.20
N HIS A 98 0.34 -8.42 9.16
CA HIS A 98 0.94 -8.71 7.86
C HIS A 98 2.15 -7.82 7.58
N GLY A 99 3.19 -8.42 6.99
CA GLY A 99 4.37 -7.73 6.50
C GLY A 99 4.45 -7.89 4.99
N ILE A 100 4.45 -6.78 4.25
CA ILE A 100 4.64 -6.76 2.81
C ILE A 100 6.11 -6.47 2.54
N TRP A 101 6.82 -7.47 2.05
CA TRP A 101 8.15 -7.29 1.49
C TRP A 101 8.03 -6.90 0.01
N ILE A 102 8.76 -5.88 -0.41
CA ILE A 102 8.77 -5.40 -1.80
C ILE A 102 10.18 -5.58 -2.33
N TYR A 103 10.31 -6.22 -3.50
CA TYR A 103 11.61 -6.57 -4.07
C TYR A 103 12.51 -5.37 -4.34
N GLU A 104 11.92 -4.28 -4.85
CA GLU A 104 12.62 -3.04 -5.15
C GLU A 104 12.51 -2.09 -3.94
N PRO A 105 13.59 -1.79 -3.21
CA PRO A 105 13.54 -0.90 -2.05
C PRO A 105 13.00 0.49 -2.39
N ALA A 106 13.33 1.02 -3.58
CA ALA A 106 12.81 2.32 -4.01
C ALA A 106 11.28 2.32 -4.20
N ASP A 107 10.71 1.19 -4.62
CA ASP A 107 9.24 1.03 -4.65
C ASP A 107 8.68 0.92 -3.24
N ARG A 108 9.35 0.20 -2.34
CA ARG A 108 8.92 0.06 -0.94
C ARG A 108 8.79 1.42 -0.26
N ASP A 109 9.82 2.23 -0.33
CA ASP A 109 9.87 3.50 0.40
C ASP A 109 8.80 4.45 -0.16
N ARG A 110 8.75 4.60 -1.48
CA ARG A 110 7.77 5.43 -2.19
C ARG A 110 6.32 5.00 -1.96
N ILE A 111 6.03 3.69 -2.04
CA ILE A 111 4.68 3.16 -1.80
C ILE A 111 4.33 3.29 -0.32
N GLY A 112 5.23 2.91 0.58
CA GLY A 112 5.01 2.97 2.03
C GLY A 112 4.71 4.38 2.52
N GLU A 113 5.49 5.37 2.08
CA GLU A 113 5.25 6.79 2.37
C GLU A 113 3.87 7.25 1.87
N LYS A 114 3.46 6.82 0.67
CA LYS A 114 2.12 7.14 0.14
C LYS A 114 1.00 6.47 0.90
N LEU A 115 1.15 5.22 1.33
CA LEU A 115 0.14 4.56 2.15
C LEU A 115 -0.02 5.27 3.51
N LEU A 116 1.07 5.69 4.14
CA LEU A 116 1.04 6.49 5.36
C LEU A 116 0.30 7.83 5.15
N GLU A 117 0.60 8.53 4.05
CA GLU A 117 -0.09 9.78 3.66
C GLU A 117 -1.61 9.55 3.49
N TYR A 118 -2.00 8.48 2.80
CA TYR A 118 -3.40 8.16 2.56
C TYR A 118 -4.17 7.79 3.83
N VAL A 119 -3.54 7.07 4.78
CA VAL A 119 -4.15 6.80 6.09
C VAL A 119 -4.32 8.09 6.89
N ALA A 120 -3.31 8.98 6.88
CA ALA A 120 -3.34 10.25 7.61
C ALA A 120 -4.41 11.24 7.11
N ILE A 121 -4.80 11.18 5.84
CA ILE A 121 -5.90 11.99 5.29
C ILE A 121 -7.21 11.75 6.06
N PHE A 122 -7.44 10.54 6.58
CA PHE A 122 -8.66 10.19 7.30
C PHE A 122 -8.64 10.53 8.80
N THR A 123 -7.46 10.67 9.42
CA THR A 123 -7.34 10.95 10.86
C THR A 123 -7.48 12.44 11.21
N GLY A 124 -7.68 13.32 10.21
CA GLY A 124 -7.76 14.77 10.44
C GLY A 124 -6.42 15.40 10.86
N LEU A 125 -5.31 14.66 10.77
CA LEU A 125 -3.98 15.10 11.19
C LEU A 125 -3.20 15.88 10.12
N ILE A 126 -3.85 16.40 9.08
CA ILE A 126 -3.27 17.48 8.27
C ILE A 126 -3.64 18.83 8.90
N SER A 127 -3.03 19.10 10.07
CA SER A 127 -2.79 20.45 10.57
C SER A 127 -1.95 20.37 11.86
N CYS A 128 -0.63 20.17 11.78
CA CYS A 128 0.28 20.83 12.75
C CYS A 128 1.80 20.63 12.54
N GLN A 129 2.28 19.73 11.67
CA GLN A 129 3.70 19.32 11.74
C GLN A 129 4.60 19.79 10.59
N LEU A 130 4.16 20.81 9.83
CA LEU A 130 4.96 21.48 8.79
C LEU A 130 5.26 22.96 9.09
N LEU A 131 4.97 23.45 10.30
CA LEU A 131 5.15 24.87 10.68
C LEU A 131 6.17 25.14 11.82
N LEU A 132 7.08 24.21 12.12
CA LEU A 132 8.15 24.46 13.11
C LEU A 132 9.56 24.22 12.53
N GLN A 133 9.83 24.76 11.34
CA GLN A 133 11.18 25.16 10.95
C GLN A 133 11.23 26.68 10.89
N GLU A 134 11.32 27.32 12.06
CA GLU A 134 11.85 28.68 12.14
C GLU A 134 13.37 28.59 11.91
N PRO A 135 13.96 29.32 10.94
CA PRO A 135 15.40 29.39 10.81
C PRO A 135 15.96 30.09 12.05
N LEU A 136 16.97 29.49 12.69
CA LEU A 136 17.77 30.16 13.71
C LEU A 136 18.34 31.45 13.11
N ALA A 137 17.72 32.58 13.46
CA ALA A 137 18.26 33.89 13.17
C ALA A 137 19.56 34.05 13.96
N VAL A 138 20.63 34.23 13.18
CA VAL A 138 21.97 34.59 13.60
C VAL A 138 21.94 35.89 14.41
N SER A 139 22.64 35.90 15.55
CA SER A 139 23.22 37.10 16.15
C SER A 139 24.64 36.79 16.62
#